data_AF-A0A925HCK2-F1
#
_entry.id   AF-A0A925HCK2-F1
#
_cell.length_a   1.000
_cell.length_b   1.000
_cell.length_c   1.000
_cell.angle_alpha   90.00
_cell.angle_beta   90.00
_cell.angle_gamma   90.00
#
_symmetry.space_group_name_H-M   'P 1'
#
loop_
_entity.id
_entity.type
_entity.pdbx_description
1 polymer ?
#
loop_
_entity_poly.entity_id
_entity_poly.type
_entity_poly.pdbx_seq_one_letter_code
_entity_poly.pdbx_strand_id
1 'polypeptide(L)' 'MNDIVEQDHRRVKHRIYPMLGFKNFRNAAVTIRGVELAQKLRKGQLRHVSVDSGR' A
#
# COMPACT_ATOMS: atom_id res chain seq x y z
N MET A 1 5.76 -7.20 24.51
CA MET A 1 6.70 -7.26 23.38
C MET A 1 6.23 -8.18 22.25
N ASN A 2 4.91 -8.36 22.07
CA ASN A 2 4.35 -9.10 20.93
C ASN A 2 3.66 -8.18 19.92
N ASP A 3 3.36 -6.93 20.28
CA ASP A 3 2.56 -6.04 19.44
C ASP A 3 3.25 -5.67 18.13
N ILE A 4 4.58 -5.51 18.13
CA ILE A 4 5.36 -5.18 16.93
C ILE A 4 5.37 -6.36 15.95
N VAL A 5 5.62 -7.57 16.46
CA VAL A 5 5.66 -8.80 15.65
C VAL A 5 4.27 -9.11 15.08
N GLU A 6 3.23 -9.01 15.92
CA GLU A 6 1.85 -9.19 15.48
C GLU A 6 1.39 -8.12 14.49
N GLN A 7 1.86 -6.88 14.63
CA GLN A 7 1.56 -5.80 13.68
C GLN A 7 2.25 -6.03 12.33
N ASP A 8 3.50 -6.52 12.33
CA ASP A 8 4.21 -6.83 11.08
C ASP A 8 3.58 -8.03 10.37
N HIS A 9 3.24 -9.09 11.10
CA HIS A 9 2.47 -10.21 10.57
C HIS A 9 1.13 -9.76 9.96
N ARG A 10 0.42 -8.83 10.62
CA ARG A 10 -0.85 -8.29 10.12
C ARG A 10 -0.63 -7.45 8.85
N ARG A 11 0.45 -6.67 8.77
CA ARG A 11 0.83 -5.91 7.56
C ARG A 11 1.14 -6.82 6.38
N VAL A 12 1.93 -7.86 6.60
CA VAL A 12 2.29 -8.85 5.58
C VAL A 12 1.04 -9.57 5.07
N LYS A 13 0.18 -10.06 5.98
CA LYS A 13 -1.10 -10.70 5.62
C LYS A 13 -2.00 -9.76 4.83
N HIS A 14 -2.17 -8.52 5.26
CA HIS A 14 -3.03 -7.54 4.58
C HIS A 14 -2.54 -7.22 3.15
N ARG A 15 -1.23 -7.31 2.90
CA ARG A 15 -0.67 -7.14 1.55
C ARG A 15 -0.81 -8.40 0.68
N ILE A 16 -0.71 -9.59 1.27
CA ILE A 16 -0.75 -10.87 0.54
C ILE A 16 -2.19 -11.33 0.24
N TYR A 17 -3.13 -11.16 1.18
CA TYR A 17 -4.51 -11.63 1.01
C TYR A 17 -5.20 -11.14 -0.27
N PRO A 18 -5.09 -9.85 -0.64
CA PRO A 18 -5.64 -9.37 -1.90
C PRO A 18 -4.95 -10.01 -3.12
N MET A 19 -3.67 -10.40 -3.01
CA MET A 19 -2.90 -10.98 -4.11
C MET A 19 -3.26 -12.45 -4.41
N LEU A 20 -3.82 -13.20 -3.45
CA LEU A 20 -4.15 -14.63 -3.60
C LEU A 20 -5.20 -14.91 -4.70
N GLY A 21 -6.05 -13.94 -5.04
CA GLY A 21 -7.04 -14.06 -6.11
C GLY A 21 -6.50 -13.74 -7.52
N PHE A 22 -5.25 -13.27 -7.63
CA PHE A 22 -4.68 -12.85 -8.91
C PHE A 22 -3.80 -13.94 -9.52
N LYS A 23 -3.99 -14.21 -10.81
CA LYS A 23 -3.18 -15.17 -11.58
C LYS A 23 -1.71 -14.76 -11.75
N ASN A 24 -1.36 -13.49 -11.49
CA ASN A 24 0.01 -12.98 -11.64
C ASN A 24 0.30 -11.88 -10.59
N PHE A 25 1.43 -12.01 -9.89
CA PHE A 25 1.92 -11.08 -8.87
C PHE A 25 2.09 -9.65 -9.38
N ARG A 26 2.56 -9.47 -10.63
CA ARG A 26 2.78 -8.14 -11.20
C ARG A 26 1.46 -7.37 -11.33
N ASN A 27 0.40 -8.05 -11.78
CA ASN A 27 -0.92 -7.46 -11.96
C ASN A 27 -1.59 -7.16 -10.61
N ALA A 28 -1.40 -8.04 -9.63
CA ALA A 28 -1.85 -7.82 -8.26
C ALA A 28 -1.18 -6.58 -7.64
N ALA A 29 0.14 -6.44 -7.81
CA ALA A 29 0.90 -5.32 -7.28
C ALA A 29 0.47 -3.98 -7.91
N VAL A 30 0.23 -3.94 -9.23
CA VAL A 30 -0.29 -2.75 -9.92
C VAL A 30 -1.69 -2.37 -9.40
N THR A 31 -2.57 -3.36 -9.25
CA THR A 31 -3.94 -3.13 -8.75
C THR A 31 -3.94 -2.57 -7.33
N ILE A 32 -3.15 -3.17 -6.43
CA ILE A 32 -3.05 -2.72 -5.03
C ILE A 32 -2.48 -1.30 -4.95
N ARG A 33 -1.43 -0.98 -5.74
CA ARG A 33 -0.89 0.39 -5.82
C ARG A 33 -1.93 1.39 -6.31
N GLY A 34 -2.75 1.02 -7.29
CA GLY A 34 -3.85 1.85 -7.77
C GLY A 34 -4.90 2.12 -6.69
N VAL A 35 -5.28 1.10 -5.92
CA VAL A 35 -6.23 1.23 -4.80
C VAL A 35 -5.64 2.11 -3.68
N GLU A 36 -4.38 1.91 -3.30
CA GLU A 36 -3.69 2.75 -2.31
C GLU A 36 -3.59 4.22 -2.76
N LEU A 37 -3.28 4.45 -4.04
CA LEU A 37 -3.23 5.78 -4.63
C LEU A 37 -4.62 6.45 -4.61
N ALA A 38 -5.67 5.74 -5.02
CA ALA A 38 -7.04 6.22 -4.97
C ALA A 38 -7.49 6.54 -3.53
N GLN A 39 -7.08 5.74 -2.55
CA GLN A 39 -7.33 6.00 -1.14
C GLN A 39 -6.60 7.25 -0.63
N LYS A 40 -5.33 7.46 -1.00
CA LYS A 40 -4.55 8.66 -0.65
C LYS A 40 -5.14 9.93 -1.28
N LEU A 41 -5.56 9.83 -2.54
CA LEU A 41 -6.31 10.87 -3.26
C LEU A 41 -7.60 11.22 -2.53
N ARG A 42 -8.42 10.21 -2.20
CA ARG A 42 -9.69 10.38 -1.47
C ARG A 42 -9.50 11.00 -0.09
N LYS A 43 -8.39 10.70 0.59
CA LYS A 43 -8.02 11.28 1.89
C LYS A 43 -7.41 12.68 1.79
N GLY A 44 -7.25 13.24 0.59
CA GLY A 44 -6.65 14.57 0.39
C GLY A 44 -5.15 14.64 0.73
N GLN A 45 -4.48 13.49 0.87
CA GLN A 45 -3.08 13.42 1.32
C GLN A 45 -2.06 13.81 0.24
N LEU A 46 -2.50 14.03 -1.01
CA LEU A 46 -1.61 14.56 -2.06
C LEU A 46 -1.29 16.06 -1.91
N ARG A 47 -1.88 16.74 -0.93
CA ARG A 47 -1.62 18.15 -0.66
C ARG A 47 -0.27 18.43 0.02
N HIS A 48 0.46 17.37 0.38
CA HIS A 48 1.84 17.43 0.90
C HIS A 48 2.79 16.61 0.00
N VAL A 49 2.67 16.77 -1.33
CA VAL A 49 3.84 16.65 -2.18
C VAL A 49 4.52 17.99 -2.11
N SER A 50 5.28 18.20 -1.02
CA SER A 50 6.32 19.21 -1.00
C SER A 50 7.16 18.96 -2.24
N VAL A 51 7.27 20.01 -3.05
CA VAL A 51 8.16 20.07 -4.18
C VAL A 51 9.58 19.89 -3.65
N ASP A 52 10.04 18.66 -3.47
CA ASP A 52 11.46 18.34 -3.50
C ASP A 52 11.82 18.03 -4.95
N SER A 53 11.68 19.08 -5.75
CA SER A 53 12.36 19.22 -7.02
C SER A 53 13.51 20.20 -6.79
N GLY A 54 14.71 19.65 -6.58
CA GLY A 54 15.97 20.34 -6.81
C GLY A 54 16.64 20.99 -5.60
N ARG A 55 17.50 20.22 -4.91
CA ARG A 55 18.97 20.39 -4.84
C ARG A 55 19.56 19.40 -3.86
#